data_AF-A0A7J2X360-F1
#
_entry.id   AF-A0A7J2X360-F1
#
_cell.length_a   1.000
_cell.length_b   1.000
_cell.length_c   1.000
_cell.angle_alpha   90.00
_cell.angle_beta   90.00
_cell.angle_gamma   90.00
#
_symmetry.space_group_name_H-M   'P 1'
#
loop_
_entity.id
_entity.type
_entity.pdbx_description
1 polymer ?
#
loop_
_entity_poly.entity_id
_entity_poly.type
_entity_poly.pdbx_seq_one_letter_code
_entity_poly.pdbx_strand_id
1 'polypeptide(L)'
;IAIGSVARSTLALVRDLRESGLKVGLFRPISIWPFDEDRFIKMARRVKKIIVAEMNQGQLVWIIKKILWDNKLFNVDVYSLPLLLPDLPSPDEIYDEIKSRGWKI
;
A
#
# COMPACT_ATOMS: atom_id res chain seq x y z
N ILE A 1 2.55 -3.22 -6.06
CA ILE A 1 1.56 -2.15 -5.82
C ILE A 1 2.29 -1.04 -5.11
N ALA A 2 2.24 0.16 -5.66
CA ALA A 2 2.87 1.33 -5.04
C ALA A 2 2.06 2.57 -5.42
N ILE A 3 2.11 3.58 -4.55
CA ILE A 3 1.44 4.86 -4.70
C ILE A 3 2.43 6.03 -4.61
N GLY A 4 2.01 7.22 -5.00
CA GLY A 4 2.80 8.45 -4.85
C GLY A 4 4.17 8.39 -5.52
N SER A 5 5.18 8.92 -4.82
CA SER A 5 6.58 8.95 -5.25
C SER A 5 7.16 7.54 -5.40
N VAL A 6 6.81 6.61 -4.51
CA VAL A 6 7.26 5.21 -4.53
C VAL A 6 6.91 4.55 -5.86
N ALA A 7 5.72 4.84 -6.42
CA ALA A 7 5.29 4.28 -7.69
C ALA A 7 6.19 4.66 -8.87
N ARG A 8 6.85 5.83 -8.85
CA ARG A 8 7.81 6.22 -9.89
C ARG A 8 9.06 5.35 -9.82
N SER A 9 9.64 5.20 -8.63
CA SER A 9 10.82 4.35 -8.43
C SER A 9 10.52 2.88 -8.75
N THR A 10 9.35 2.39 -8.36
CA THR A 10 8.91 1.02 -8.72
C THR A 10 8.73 0.84 -10.23
N LEU A 11 8.29 1.88 -10.96
CA LEU A 11 8.12 1.79 -12.41
C LEU A 11 9.46 1.61 -13.12
N ALA A 12 10.50 2.34 -12.70
CA ALA A 12 11.86 2.15 -13.22
C ALA A 12 12.33 0.70 -13.01
N LEU A 13 12.26 0.21 -11.76
CA LEU A 13 12.62 -1.17 -11.43
C LEU A 13 11.85 -2.20 -12.27
N VAL A 14 10.54 -2.01 -12.48
CA VAL A 14 9.73 -2.92 -13.29
C VAL A 14 10.18 -2.97 -14.75
N ARG A 15 10.73 -1.88 -15.30
CA ARG A 15 11.29 -1.87 -16.67
C ARG A 15 12.57 -2.72 -16.71
N ASP A 16 13.50 -2.45 -15.80
CA ASP A 16 14.78 -3.17 -15.72
C ASP A 16 14.58 -4.69 -15.52
N LEU A 17 13.63 -5.06 -14.66
CA LEU A 17 13.29 -6.47 -14.40
C LEU A 17 12.63 -7.12 -15.62
N ARG A 18 11.81 -6.39 -16.39
CA ARG A 18 11.23 -6.91 -17.62
C ARG A 18 12.26 -7.11 -18.71
N GLU A 19 13.22 -6.20 -18.84
CA GLU A 19 14.37 -6.35 -19.74
C GLU A 19 15.20 -7.59 -19.38
N SER A 20 15.31 -7.87 -18.08
CA SER A 20 15.94 -9.10 -17.56
C SER A 20 15.08 -10.36 -17.69
N GLY A 21 13.92 -10.28 -18.35
CA GLY A 21 13.02 -11.42 -18.62
C GLY A 21 12.06 -11.80 -17.49
N LEU A 22 12.04 -11.06 -16.37
CA LEU A 22 11.09 -11.33 -15.28
C LEU A 22 9.69 -10.82 -15.61
N LYS A 23 8.70 -11.68 -15.39
CA LYS A 23 7.26 -11.36 -15.57
C LYS A 23 6.72 -10.58 -14.38
N VAL A 24 7.13 -9.33 -14.25
CA VAL A 24 6.64 -8.40 -13.21
C VAL A 24 5.77 -7.29 -13.79
N GLY A 25 5.01 -6.62 -12.93
CA GLY A 25 4.18 -5.49 -13.32
C GLY A 25 3.93 -4.55 -12.15
N LEU A 26 3.56 -3.32 -12.47
CA LEU A 26 3.17 -2.32 -11.50
C LEU A 26 1.66 -2.06 -11.60
N PHE A 27 0.93 -2.40 -10.54
CA PHE A 27 -0.39 -1.83 -10.30
C PHE A 27 -0.23 -0.57 -9.47
N ARG A 28 -0.51 0.58 -10.09
CA ARG A 28 -0.49 1.90 -9.46
C ARG A 28 -1.93 2.40 -9.38
N PRO A 29 -2.57 2.37 -8.20
CA PRO A 29 -3.82 3.06 -8.00
C PRO A 29 -3.57 4.57 -8.13
N ILE A 30 -4.39 5.24 -8.94
CA ILE A 30 -4.37 6.70 -9.05
C ILE A 30 -5.17 7.30 -7.90
N SER A 31 -6.31 6.69 -7.57
CA SER A 31 -7.15 7.03 -6.42
C SER A 31 -7.05 5.93 -5.36
N ILE A 32 -6.72 6.31 -4.12
CA ILE A 32 -6.71 5.38 -2.96
C ILE A 32 -8.13 5.17 -2.44
N TRP A 33 -8.92 6.25 -2.41
CA TRP A 33 -10.33 6.22 -2.05
C TRP A 33 -11.13 7.14 -2.99
N PRO A 34 -12.22 6.66 -3.62
CA PRO A 34 -12.66 5.26 -3.67
C PRO A 34 -11.65 4.39 -4.42
N PHE A 35 -11.47 3.15 -3.97
CA PHE A 35 -10.53 2.20 -4.56
C PHE A 35 -11.18 1.47 -5.73
N ASP A 36 -10.48 1.37 -6.87
CA ASP A 36 -10.95 0.63 -8.04
C ASP A 36 -10.74 -0.88 -7.85
N GLU A 37 -11.65 -1.48 -7.09
CA GLU A 37 -11.64 -2.91 -6.75
C GLU A 37 -11.73 -3.78 -8.00
N ASP A 38 -12.59 -3.44 -8.96
CA ASP A 38 -12.79 -4.24 -10.18
C ASP A 38 -11.50 -4.38 -10.98
N ARG A 39 -10.79 -3.27 -11.19
CA ARG A 39 -9.51 -3.30 -11.90
C ARG A 39 -8.44 -4.03 -11.10
N PHE A 40 -8.42 -3.84 -9.78
CA PHE A 40 -7.49 -4.56 -8.91
C PHE A 40 -7.72 -6.08 -8.96
N ILE A 41 -8.96 -6.54 -8.85
CA ILE A 41 -9.32 -7.97 -8.86
C ILE A 41 -8.99 -8.62 -10.21
N LYS A 42 -9.25 -7.93 -11.33
CA LYS A 42 -8.86 -8.41 -12.67
C LYS A 42 -7.35 -8.66 -12.77
N MET A 43 -6.53 -7.83 -12.11
CA MET A 43 -5.08 -8.00 -12.02
C MET A 43 -4.69 -9.09 -11.02
N ALA A 44 -5.28 -9.09 -9.83
CA ALA A 44 -4.96 -10.01 -8.74
C ALA A 44 -5.17 -11.48 -9.14
N ARG A 45 -6.20 -11.78 -9.94
CA ARG A 45 -6.46 -13.13 -10.49
C ARG A 45 -5.34 -13.68 -11.38
N ARG A 46 -4.44 -12.82 -11.88
CA ARG A 46 -3.38 -13.19 -12.83
C ARG A 46 -2.00 -13.32 -12.18
N VAL A 47 -1.90 -13.05 -10.87
CA VAL A 47 -0.63 -13.04 -10.14
C VAL A 47 -0.71 -13.97 -8.94
N LYS A 48 0.44 -14.53 -8.55
CA LYS A 48 0.56 -15.34 -7.32
C LYS A 48 1.09 -14.53 -6.14
N LYS A 49 1.75 -13.41 -6.42
CA LYS A 49 2.48 -12.61 -5.43
C LYS A 49 2.26 -11.13 -5.67
N ILE A 50 2.03 -10.39 -4.61
CA ILE A 50 1.85 -8.95 -4.58
C ILE A 50 2.80 -8.36 -3.55
N ILE A 51 3.58 -7.36 -3.92
CA ILE A 51 4.34 -6.52 -2.98
C ILE A 51 3.63 -5.17 -2.89
N VAL A 52 3.32 -4.71 -1.69
CA VAL A 52 2.77 -3.38 -1.43
C VAL A 52 3.88 -2.50 -0.85
N ALA A 53 4.42 -1.60 -1.68
CA ALA A 53 5.41 -0.63 -1.27
C ALA A 53 4.73 0.71 -1.00
N GLU A 54 4.80 1.20 0.23
CA GLU A 54 4.07 2.39 0.68
C GLU A 54 4.89 3.24 1.66
N MET A 55 4.65 4.55 1.70
CA MET A 55 5.31 5.47 2.64
C MET A 55 4.40 5.81 3.83
N ASN A 56 3.78 4.79 4.41
CA ASN A 56 2.89 4.94 5.56
C ASN A 56 2.79 3.62 6.33
N GLN A 57 2.03 3.62 7.42
CA GLN A 57 1.81 2.44 8.28
C GLN A 57 0.64 1.57 7.81
N GLY A 58 0.74 1.03 6.59
CA GLY A 58 -0.13 -0.05 6.15
C GLY A 58 -1.48 0.38 5.59
N GLN A 59 -1.70 1.66 5.31
CA GLN A 59 -2.99 2.15 4.84
C GLN A 59 -3.42 1.46 3.54
N LEU A 60 -2.48 1.17 2.64
CA LEU A 60 -2.78 0.50 1.39
C LEU A 60 -2.78 -1.02 1.55
N VAL A 61 -1.82 -1.60 2.28
CA VAL A 61 -1.76 -3.07 2.40
C VAL A 61 -3.01 -3.65 3.06
N TRP A 62 -3.60 -2.95 4.04
CA TRP A 62 -4.84 -3.39 4.67
C TRP A 62 -6.03 -3.38 3.71
N ILE A 63 -6.15 -2.33 2.88
CA ILE A 63 -7.17 -2.26 1.82
C ILE A 63 -7.00 -3.43 0.85
N ILE A 64 -5.78 -3.68 0.38
CA ILE A 64 -5.49 -4.78 -0.54
C ILE A 64 -5.85 -6.14 0.05
N LYS A 65 -5.43 -6.41 1.30
CA LYS A 65 -5.77 -7.67 1.99
C LYS A 65 -7.27 -7.84 2.16
N LYS A 66 -7.98 -6.77 2.55
CA LYS A 66 -9.44 -6.79 2.70
C LYS A 66 -10.13 -7.14 1.38
N ILE A 67 -9.77 -6.47 0.28
CA ILE A 67 -10.39 -6.72 -1.02
C ILE A 67 -10.13 -8.16 -1.50
N LEU A 68 -8.92 -8.69 -1.32
CA LEU A 68 -8.60 -10.08 -1.63
C LEU A 68 -9.44 -11.06 -0.81
N TRP A 69 -9.60 -10.79 0.49
CA TRP A 69 -10.42 -11.59 1.40
C TRP A 69 -11.89 -11.60 0.98
N ASP A 70 -12.48 -10.42 0.77
CA ASP A 70 -13.88 -10.26 0.40
C ASP A 70 -14.20 -10.95 -0.94
N ASN A 71 -13.21 -11.06 -1.83
CA ASN A 71 -13.31 -11.73 -3.13
C ASN A 71 -12.79 -13.19 -3.13
N LYS A 72 -12.46 -13.77 -1.96
CA LYS A 72 -12.00 -15.16 -1.79
C LYS A 72 -10.73 -15.53 -2.58
N LEU A 73 -9.82 -14.58 -2.78
CA LEU A 73 -8.55 -14.76 -3.51
C LEU A 73 -7.41 -15.15 -2.55
N PHE A 74 -7.55 -16.31 -1.91
CA PHE A 74 -6.61 -16.77 -0.87
C PHE A 74 -5.28 -17.31 -1.39
N ASN A 75 -5.17 -17.53 -2.69
CA ASN A 75 -3.98 -18.07 -3.34
C ASN A 75 -2.95 -17.00 -3.73
N VAL A 76 -3.15 -15.75 -3.31
CA VAL A 76 -2.28 -14.61 -3.63
C VAL A 76 -1.51 -14.19 -2.38
N ASP A 77 -0.20 -14.37 -2.40
CA ASP A 77 0.67 -13.95 -1.30
C ASP A 77 0.87 -12.43 -1.33
N VAL A 78 0.62 -11.75 -0.20
CA VAL A 78 0.80 -10.29 -0.06
C VAL A 78 1.96 -9.98 0.88
N TYR A 79 2.98 -9.32 0.35
CA TYR A 79 4.14 -8.82 1.08
C TYR A 79 4.01 -7.31 1.26
N SER A 80 4.31 -6.80 2.46
CA SER A 80 4.31 -5.36 2.77
C SER A 80 5.75 -4.84 2.84
N LEU A 81 5.99 -3.67 2.25
CA LEU A 81 7.24 -2.94 2.32
C LEU A 81 6.93 -1.46 2.69
N PRO A 82 6.64 -1.18 3.97
CA PRO A 82 6.39 0.18 4.43
C PRO A 82 7.72 0.93 4.58
N LEU A 83 7.72 2.21 4.21
CA LEU A 83 8.78 3.15 4.50
C LEU A 83 8.20 4.26 5.38
N LEU A 84 8.70 4.38 6.60
CA LEU A 84 8.30 5.44 7.51
C LEU A 84 9.22 6.64 7.27
N LEU A 85 8.62 7.80 7.03
CA LEU A 85 9.35 9.06 7.03
C LEU A 85 9.86 9.32 8.46
N PRO A 86 11.13 9.73 8.64
CA PRO A 86 11.61 10.13 9.95
C PRO A 86 11.17 11.58 10.16
N ASP A 87 9.98 11.78 10.73
CA ASP A 87 9.78 12.73 11.83
C ASP A 87 8.38 12.58 12.43
N LEU A 88 8.35 12.72 13.77
CA LEU A 88 7.22 12.37 14.61
C LEU A 88 6.41 13.60 15.02
N PRO A 89 5.12 13.42 15.31
CA PRO A 89 4.40 14.37 16.14
C PRO A 89 5.09 14.48 17.51
N SER A 90 5.25 15.71 17.97
CA SER A 90 5.95 16.06 19.20
C SER A 90 5.09 15.82 20.47
N PRO A 91 5.70 15.72 21.66
CA PRO A 91 4.98 15.39 22.90
C PRO A 91 3.91 16.40 23.31
N ASP A 92 4.16 17.69 23.09
CA ASP A 92 3.18 18.74 23.39
C ASP A 92 1.96 18.61 22.46
N GLU A 93 2.19 18.28 21.19
CA GLU A 93 1.11 18.06 20.22
C GLU A 93 0.21 16.88 20.60
N ILE A 94 0.79 15.81 21.17
CA ILE A 94 0.02 14.65 21.63
C ILE A 94 -0.69 14.97 22.96
N TYR A 95 -0.06 15.73 23.84
CA TYR A 95 -0.61 16.07 25.14
C TYR A 95 -1.83 17.01 25.04
N ASP A 96 -1.73 18.01 24.18
CA ASP A 96 -2.84 18.90 23.89
C ASP A 96 -4.01 18.16 23.19
N GLU A 97 -3.70 17.21 22.29
CA GLU A 97 -4.70 16.35 21.62
C GLU A 97 -5.51 15.49 22.62
N ILE A 98 -4.88 15.02 23.70
CA ILE A 98 -5.54 14.24 24.74
C ILE A 98 -6.40 15.14 25.63
N LYS A 99 -5.82 16.25 26.10
CA LYS A 99 -6.47 17.16 27.05
C LYS A 99 -7.72 17.81 26.43
N SER A 100 -7.61 18.20 25.17
CA SER A 100 -8.70 18.82 24.41
C SER A 100 -9.90 17.91 24.19
N ARG A 101 -9.72 16.57 24.09
CA ARG A 101 -10.84 15.61 23.96
C ARG A 101 -11.59 15.38 25.27
N GLY A 102 -11.29 16.15 26.32
CA GLY A 102 -11.89 16.06 27.64
C GLY A 102 -11.46 14.80 28.39
N TRP A 103 -10.36 14.18 27.96
CA TRP A 103 -9.84 12.99 28.62
C TRP A 103 -9.23 13.46 29.93
N LYS A 104 -9.68 12.87 31.04
CA LYS A 104 -9.06 13.15 32.34
C LYS A 104 -7.67 12.51 32.32
N ILE A 105 -6.65 13.36 32.36
CA ILE A 105 -5.23 12.99 32.50
C ILE A 105 -4.85 13.12 33.97
#